data_AF-A0A6M1ZMD0-F1
#
_entry.id   AF-A0A6M1ZMD0-F1
#
_cell.length_a   1.000
_cell.length_b   1.000
_cell.length_c   1.000
_cell.angle_alpha   90.00
_cell.angle_beta   90.00
_cell.angle_gamma   90.00
#
_symmetry.space_group_name_H-M   'P 1'
#
loop_
_entity.id
_entity.type
_entity.pdbx_description
1 polymer ?
#
loop_
_entity_poly.entity_id
_entity_poly.type
_entity_poly.pdbx_seq_one_letter_code
_entity_poly.pdbx_strand_id
1 'polypeptide(L)'
;LETFLKRFQFDSRKDDGHKRYFVEDQDVTTVIRSQEVTQHVSEVSAKPIIRAALVEIQRRFGQLGDTVFEGRDMGTVVFPEAELKIFLTARPAVRAERRYLELKDSHSSQDEVLQELLKRDHFDSTREASPLKQAEDAHLIDTSDLTIEQVVNRILALIKRSQ
;
A
#
# COMPACT_ATOMS: atom_id res chain seq x y z
N LEU A 1 9.72 15.13 -16.54
CA LEU A 1 8.81 14.41 -15.61
C LEU A 1 7.35 14.80 -15.81
N GLU A 2 7.00 16.08 -15.80
CA GLU A 2 5.62 16.54 -16.06
C GLU A 2 5.01 16.00 -17.36
N THR A 3 5.74 16.10 -18.47
CA THR A 3 5.29 15.58 -19.78
C THR A 3 5.03 14.08 -19.75
N PHE A 4 5.85 13.33 -19.00
CA PHE A 4 5.67 11.89 -18.81
C PHE A 4 4.40 11.62 -18.00
N LEU A 5 4.22 12.28 -16.85
CA LEU A 5 3.05 12.08 -15.98
C LEU A 5 1.72 12.42 -16.67
N LYS A 6 1.70 13.42 -17.56
CA LYS A 6 0.50 13.76 -18.36
C LYS A 6 0.07 12.67 -19.33
N ARG A 7 1.01 11.81 -19.75
CA ARG A 7 0.77 10.71 -20.70
C ARG A 7 0.80 9.34 -20.03
N PHE A 8 1.16 9.28 -18.75
CA PHE A 8 1.27 8.04 -18.00
C PHE A 8 -0.09 7.36 -17.92
N GLN A 9 -0.19 6.17 -18.52
CA GLN A 9 -1.37 5.33 -18.48
C GLN A 9 -1.06 4.07 -17.69
N PHE A 10 -1.90 3.83 -16.68
CA PHE A 10 -1.87 2.65 -15.85
C PHE A 10 -3.22 1.96 -15.96
N ASP A 11 -3.18 0.65 -16.20
CA ASP A 11 -4.37 -0.18 -16.26
C ASP A 11 -4.18 -1.43 -15.39
N SER A 12 -5.29 -1.92 -14.85
CA SER A 12 -5.30 -3.18 -14.12
C SER A 12 -6.42 -4.06 -14.65
N ARG A 13 -6.06 -5.26 -15.09
CA ARG A 13 -6.99 -6.23 -15.68
C ARG A 13 -7.07 -7.45 -14.79
N LYS A 14 -8.22 -8.13 -14.80
CA LYS A 14 -8.39 -9.42 -14.14
C LYS A 14 -8.34 -10.51 -15.21
N ASP A 15 -7.40 -11.42 -15.08
CA ASP A 15 -7.13 -12.51 -16.01
C ASP A 15 -7.06 -13.81 -15.19
N ASP A 16 -7.97 -14.76 -15.46
CA ASP A 16 -8.12 -16.02 -14.74
C ASP A 16 -8.12 -15.90 -13.19
N GLY A 17 -8.81 -14.87 -12.67
CA GLY A 17 -8.86 -14.59 -11.23
C GLY A 17 -7.66 -13.81 -10.68
N HIS A 18 -6.58 -13.68 -11.45
CA HIS A 18 -5.38 -12.94 -11.08
C HIS A 18 -5.41 -11.49 -11.58
N LYS A 19 -4.92 -10.56 -10.76
CA LYS A 19 -4.81 -9.15 -11.13
C LYS A 19 -3.49 -8.91 -11.86
N ARG A 20 -3.56 -8.42 -13.09
CA ARG A 20 -2.41 -8.03 -13.92
C ARG A 20 -2.36 -6.52 -14.05
N TYR A 21 -1.15 -5.98 -14.09
CA TYR A 21 -0.88 -4.54 -14.11
C TYR A 21 -0.14 -4.16 -15.39
N PHE A 22 -0.59 -3.09 -16.03
CA PHE A 22 -0.03 -2.61 -17.28
C PHE A 22 0.36 -1.15 -17.14
N VAL A 23 1.53 -0.82 -17.68
CA VAL A 23 1.91 0.57 -17.98
C VAL A 23 1.96 0.65 -19.50
N GLU A 24 1.08 1.49 -20.07
CA GLU A 24 0.77 1.45 -21.50
C GLU A 24 0.34 0.02 -21.91
N ASP A 25 1.03 -0.61 -22.86
CA ASP A 25 0.75 -1.98 -23.31
C ASP A 25 1.69 -3.04 -22.69
N GLN A 26 2.58 -2.64 -21.77
CA GLN A 26 3.55 -3.55 -21.15
C GLN A 26 3.00 -4.16 -19.86
N ASP A 27 2.98 -5.50 -19.77
CA ASP A 27 2.68 -6.20 -18.52
C ASP A 27 3.85 -6.01 -17.53
N VAL A 28 3.56 -5.33 -16.43
CA VAL A 28 4.51 -5.03 -15.36
C VAL A 28 4.23 -5.83 -14.08
N THR A 29 3.32 -6.80 -14.12
CA THR A 29 2.80 -7.52 -12.94
C THR A 29 3.91 -8.11 -12.06
N THR A 30 4.95 -8.67 -12.67
CA THR A 30 6.07 -9.28 -11.94
C THR A 30 7.14 -8.24 -11.58
N VAL A 31 7.51 -7.38 -12.53
CA VAL A 31 8.64 -6.45 -12.37
C VAL A 31 8.40 -5.40 -11.28
N ILE A 32 7.15 -4.96 -11.06
CA ILE A 32 6.83 -4.01 -9.97
C ILE A 32 7.11 -4.57 -8.56
N ARG A 33 7.32 -5.88 -8.45
CA ARG A 33 7.63 -6.57 -7.18
C ARG A 33 9.12 -6.92 -7.06
N SER A 34 9.95 -6.50 -8.02
CA SER A 34 11.39 -6.76 -7.98
C SER A 34 12.06 -6.04 -6.81
N GLN A 35 13.22 -6.53 -6.41
CA GLN A 35 14.05 -5.88 -5.39
C GLN A 35 14.47 -4.48 -5.83
N GLU A 36 14.82 -4.31 -7.11
CA GLU A 36 15.17 -3.02 -7.71
C GLU A 36 14.06 -1.99 -7.53
N VAL A 37 12.81 -2.33 -7.87
CA VAL A 37 11.67 -1.43 -7.67
C VAL A 37 11.44 -1.16 -6.18
N THR A 38 11.53 -2.20 -5.34
CA THR A 38 11.35 -2.09 -3.89
C THR A 38 12.35 -1.13 -3.24
N GLN A 39 13.60 -1.09 -3.72
CA GLN A 39 14.64 -0.20 -3.20
C GLN A 39 14.41 1.27 -3.57
N HIS A 40 13.81 1.55 -4.72
CA HIS A 40 13.65 2.92 -5.24
C HIS A 40 12.25 3.51 -5.00
N VAL A 41 11.23 2.69 -4.74
CA VAL A 41 9.82 3.13 -4.67
C VAL A 41 9.60 4.23 -3.64
N SER A 42 10.27 4.17 -2.48
CA SER A 42 10.13 5.17 -1.43
C SER A 42 10.62 6.55 -1.88
N GLU A 43 11.79 6.61 -2.52
CA GLU A 43 12.36 7.86 -3.02
C GLU A 43 11.50 8.47 -4.14
N VAL A 44 11.06 7.63 -5.08
CA VAL A 44 10.19 8.05 -6.18
C VAL A 44 8.86 8.57 -5.64
N SER A 45 8.25 7.84 -4.69
CA SER A 45 6.95 8.20 -4.10
C SER A 45 7.01 9.43 -3.20
N ALA A 46 8.18 9.83 -2.72
CA ALA A 46 8.34 11.05 -1.94
C ALA A 46 8.25 12.33 -2.79
N LYS A 47 8.40 12.24 -4.12
CA LYS A 47 8.41 13.42 -5.00
C LYS A 47 6.98 14.01 -5.12
N PRO A 48 6.74 15.27 -4.71
CA PRO A 48 5.39 15.85 -4.66
C PRO A 48 4.63 15.79 -5.99
N ILE A 49 5.34 16.02 -7.10
CA ILE A 49 4.75 16.00 -8.45
C ILE A 49 4.24 14.61 -8.86
N ILE A 50 4.92 13.55 -8.42
CA ILE A 50 4.49 12.17 -8.66
C ILE A 50 3.28 11.86 -7.78
N ARG A 51 3.30 12.26 -6.50
CA ARG A 51 2.14 12.08 -5.61
C ARG A 51 0.90 12.76 -6.15
N ALA A 52 0.99 14.02 -6.55
CA ALA A 52 -0.15 14.76 -7.08
C ALA A 52 -0.81 14.02 -8.26
N ALA A 53 0.00 13.53 -9.21
CA ALA A 53 -0.50 12.77 -10.36
C ALA A 53 -1.14 11.42 -9.95
N LEU A 54 -0.52 10.67 -9.04
CA LEU A 54 -1.03 9.36 -8.60
C LEU A 54 -2.30 9.48 -7.75
N VAL A 55 -2.42 10.51 -6.90
CA VAL A 55 -3.63 10.79 -6.12
C VAL A 55 -4.82 11.02 -7.04
N GLU A 56 -4.64 11.77 -8.14
CA GLU A 56 -5.70 11.99 -9.13
C GLU A 56 -6.13 10.68 -9.81
N ILE A 57 -5.18 9.81 -10.15
CA ILE A 57 -5.48 8.48 -10.70
C ILE A 57 -6.26 7.64 -9.70
N GLN A 58 -5.81 7.57 -8.44
CA GLN A 58 -6.46 6.79 -7.39
C GLN A 58 -7.89 7.27 -7.13
N ARG A 59 -8.11 8.58 -7.04
CA ARG A 59 -9.45 9.16 -6.85
C ARG A 59 -10.42 8.80 -7.98
N ARG A 60 -9.95 8.76 -9.23
CA ARG A 60 -10.75 8.30 -10.37
C ARG A 60 -11.17 6.83 -10.22
N PHE A 61 -10.27 5.95 -9.77
CA PHE A 61 -10.63 4.57 -9.47
C PHE A 61 -11.67 4.46 -8.34
N GLY A 62 -11.62 5.34 -7.34
CA GLY A 62 -12.56 5.32 -6.23
C GLY A 62 -13.98 5.76 -6.60
N GLN A 63 -14.18 6.36 -7.76
CA GLN A 63 -15.51 6.75 -8.27
C GLN A 63 -16.24 5.60 -8.98
N LEU A 64 -15.59 4.44 -9.19
CA LEU A 64 -16.14 3.31 -9.94
C LEU A 64 -17.07 2.40 -9.12
N GLY A 65 -17.39 2.78 -7.88
CA GLY A 65 -18.29 2.05 -6.97
C GLY A 65 -17.60 1.62 -5.68
N ASP A 66 -18.14 0.58 -5.05
CA ASP A 66 -17.63 0.03 -3.79
C ASP A 66 -16.21 -0.53 -3.99
N THR A 67 -15.24 0.13 -3.35
CA THR A 67 -13.83 -0.13 -3.58
C THR A 67 -13.07 -0.18 -2.27
N VAL A 68 -12.11 -1.10 -2.19
CA VAL A 68 -11.17 -1.21 -1.06
C VAL A 68 -9.81 -0.75 -1.55
N PHE A 69 -9.29 0.33 -0.97
CA PHE A 69 -7.96 0.85 -1.27
C PHE A 69 -6.98 0.53 -0.15
N GLU A 70 -5.79 0.07 -0.53
CA GLU A 70 -4.66 -0.15 0.36
C GLU A 70 -3.55 0.86 0.04
N GLY A 71 -2.95 1.46 1.07
CA GLY A 71 -1.85 2.39 0.91
C GLY A 71 -1.42 3.03 2.21
N ARG A 72 -0.60 4.08 2.12
CA ARG A 72 0.00 4.75 3.30
C ARG A 72 -0.81 5.97 3.77
N ASP A 73 -1.45 6.67 2.84
CA ASP A 73 -2.10 7.96 3.01
C ASP A 73 -3.54 7.96 2.46
N MET A 74 -4.15 6.78 2.36
CA MET A 74 -5.50 6.63 1.79
C MET A 74 -6.54 7.40 2.59
N GLY A 75 -6.61 7.18 3.90
CA GLY A 75 -7.60 7.85 4.76
C GLY A 75 -7.26 9.29 5.16
N THR A 76 -6.03 9.76 4.88
CA THR A 76 -5.57 11.11 5.27
C THR A 76 -5.46 12.08 4.10
N VAL A 77 -5.17 11.59 2.89
CA VAL A 77 -4.91 12.43 1.71
C VAL A 77 -5.76 12.02 0.51
N VAL A 78 -5.77 10.74 0.15
CA VAL A 78 -6.43 10.30 -1.09
C VAL A 78 -7.95 10.35 -0.96
N PHE A 79 -8.47 9.74 0.10
CA PHE A 79 -9.89 9.60 0.43
C PHE A 79 -10.14 10.03 1.89
N PRO A 80 -9.99 11.34 2.21
CA PRO A 80 -10.26 11.85 3.55
C PRO A 80 -11.73 11.72 3.95
N GLU A 81 -12.65 11.53 3.00
CA GLU A 81 -14.08 11.32 3.24
C GLU A 81 -14.50 9.85 3.08
N ALA A 82 -13.56 8.90 3.14
CA ALA A 82 -13.89 7.47 3.07
C ALA A 82 -14.81 7.06 4.22
N GLU A 83 -15.89 6.33 3.93
CA GLU A 83 -16.89 5.87 4.89
C GLU A 83 -16.32 4.99 6.02
N LEU A 84 -15.26 4.24 5.71
CA LEU A 84 -14.54 3.42 6.67
C LEU A 84 -13.04 3.52 6.43
N LYS A 85 -12.31 3.93 7.47
CA LYS A 85 -10.84 3.98 7.47
C LYS A 85 -10.29 3.00 8.48
N ILE A 86 -9.32 2.20 8.05
CA ILE A 86 -8.70 1.17 8.87
C ILE A 86 -7.19 1.38 8.82
N PHE A 87 -6.57 1.42 10.00
CA PHE A 87 -5.13 1.48 10.14
C PHE A 87 -4.63 0.16 10.73
N LEU A 88 -3.99 -0.66 9.89
CA LEU A 88 -3.40 -1.92 10.33
C LEU A 88 -1.98 -1.69 10.87
N THR A 89 -1.69 -2.23 12.03
CA THR A 89 -0.34 -2.24 12.62
C THR A 89 0.07 -3.65 13.03
N ALA A 90 1.37 -3.83 13.29
CA ALA A 90 1.93 -5.00 13.95
C ALA A 90 3.36 -4.71 14.44
N ARG A 91 3.78 -5.44 15.47
CA ARG A 91 5.16 -5.46 15.96
C ARG A 91 6.14 -5.66 14.79
N PRO A 92 7.23 -4.87 14.67
CA PRO A 92 8.18 -4.98 13.57
C PRO A 92 8.72 -6.40 13.36
N ALA A 93 9.04 -7.12 14.44
CA ALA A 93 9.51 -8.50 14.38
C ALA A 93 8.52 -9.45 13.69
N VAL A 94 7.21 -9.31 13.98
CA VAL A 94 6.15 -10.13 13.36
C VAL A 94 6.03 -9.80 11.88
N ARG A 95 6.13 -8.52 11.50
CA ARG A 95 6.08 -8.11 10.08
C ARG A 95 7.31 -8.61 9.32
N ALA A 96 8.49 -8.55 9.93
CA ALA A 96 9.73 -9.06 9.35
C ALA A 96 9.66 -10.60 9.17
N GLU A 97 9.16 -11.33 10.16
CA GLU A 97 8.95 -12.78 10.06
C GLU A 97 8.00 -13.15 8.92
N ARG A 98 6.81 -12.51 8.86
CA ARG A 98 5.85 -12.73 7.76
C ARG A 98 6.47 -12.46 6.40
N ARG A 99 7.21 -11.35 6.28
CA ARG A 99 7.88 -10.98 5.04
C ARG A 99 9.00 -11.95 4.67
N TYR A 100 9.79 -12.40 5.64
CA TYR A 100 10.83 -13.41 5.42
C TYR A 100 10.22 -14.73 4.90
N LEU A 101 9.09 -15.16 5.46
CA LEU A 101 8.35 -16.35 5.00
C LEU A 101 7.72 -16.20 3.61
N GLU A 102 7.42 -14.98 3.16
CA GLU A 102 7.00 -14.70 1.77
C GLU A 102 8.18 -14.75 0.79
N LEU A 103 9.38 -14.42 1.27
CA LEU A 103 10.61 -14.33 0.49
C LEU A 103 11.43 -15.64 0.54
N LYS A 104 10.77 -16.81 0.64
CA LYS A 104 11.41 -18.13 0.87
C LYS A 104 12.56 -18.51 -0.09
N ASP A 105 12.70 -17.84 -1.23
CA ASP A 105 13.79 -18.01 -2.20
C ASP A 105 14.83 -16.87 -2.22
N SER A 106 14.75 -15.93 -1.26
CA SER A 106 15.71 -14.85 -1.12
C SER A 106 16.94 -15.29 -0.33
N HIS A 107 18.10 -14.72 -0.66
CA HIS A 107 19.35 -14.95 0.06
C HIS A 107 19.45 -14.08 1.34
N SER A 108 18.38 -13.37 1.69
CA SER A 108 18.34 -12.43 2.80
C SER A 108 18.01 -13.13 4.11
N SER A 109 18.71 -12.75 5.18
CA SER A 109 18.38 -13.18 6.54
C SER A 109 17.15 -12.44 7.08
N GLN A 110 16.48 -13.02 8.08
CA GLN A 110 15.35 -12.35 8.75
C GLN A 110 15.75 -11.00 9.37
N ASP A 111 16.98 -10.87 9.88
CA ASP A 111 17.50 -9.63 10.44
C ASP A 111 17.66 -8.55 9.38
N GLU A 112 18.15 -8.90 8.18
CA GLU A 112 18.23 -7.96 7.05
C GLU A 112 16.83 -7.48 6.65
N VAL A 113 15.85 -8.39 6.55
CA VAL A 113 14.46 -8.04 6.27
C VAL A 113 13.90 -7.08 7.33
N LEU A 114 14.21 -7.31 8.61
CA LEU A 114 13.80 -6.41 9.69
C LEU A 114 14.41 -5.01 9.55
N GLN A 115 15.72 -4.92 9.26
CA GLN A 115 16.39 -3.63 9.09
C GLN A 115 15.84 -2.85 7.89
N GLU A 116 15.64 -3.51 6.76
CA GLU A 116 15.04 -2.90 5.57
C GLU A 116 13.62 -2.39 5.85
N LEU A 117 12.83 -3.20 6.56
CA LEU A 117 11.48 -2.84 6.96
C LEU A 117 11.46 -1.62 7.89
N LEU A 118 12.30 -1.59 8.92
CA LEU A 118 12.39 -0.44 9.84
C LEU A 118 12.84 0.83 9.13
N LYS A 119 13.83 0.73 8.23
CA LYS A 119 14.28 1.86 7.41
C LYS A 119 13.15 2.40 6.54
N ARG A 120 12.38 1.52 5.90
CA ARG A 120 11.25 1.90 5.05
C ARG A 120 10.14 2.56 5.86
N ASP A 121 9.78 1.99 7.00
CA ASP A 121 8.73 2.55 7.87
C ASP A 121 9.13 3.93 8.38
N HIS A 122 10.39 4.10 8.80
CA HIS A 122 10.92 5.39 9.21
C HIS A 122 10.76 6.41 8.09
N PHE A 123 11.26 6.10 6.89
CA PHE A 123 11.15 7.00 5.72
C PHE A 123 9.69 7.32 5.36
N ASP A 124 8.81 6.32 5.33
CA ASP A 124 7.39 6.51 5.03
C ASP A 124 6.69 7.40 6.06
N SER A 125 7.07 7.31 7.33
CA SER A 125 6.48 8.10 8.43
C SER A 125 7.03 9.52 8.57
N THR A 126 8.27 9.78 8.12
CA THR A 126 8.96 11.08 8.29
C THR A 126 9.02 11.94 7.04
N ARG A 127 8.62 11.42 5.87
CA ARG A 127 8.61 12.21 4.64
C ARG A 127 7.66 13.42 4.74
N GLU A 128 8.07 14.51 4.09
CA GLU A 128 7.32 15.77 4.07
C GLU A 128 5.96 15.63 3.37
N ALA A 129 5.93 14.93 2.24
CA ALA A 129 4.71 14.73 1.45
C ALA A 129 3.96 13.45 1.85
N SER A 130 2.76 13.61 2.40
CA SER A 130 1.83 12.54 2.80
C SER A 130 2.50 11.42 3.63
N PRO A 131 2.99 11.73 4.84
CA PRO A 131 3.58 10.73 5.71
C PRO A 131 2.58 9.62 6.05
N LEU A 132 3.09 8.41 6.29
CA LEU A 132 2.32 7.32 6.88
C LEU A 132 1.84 7.75 8.27
N LYS A 133 0.54 8.07 8.37
CA LYS A 133 -0.10 8.49 9.60
C LYS A 133 -1.52 7.92 9.66
N GLN A 134 -1.94 7.51 10.84
CA GLN A 134 -3.33 7.16 11.11
C GLN A 134 -4.22 8.42 11.02
N ALA A 135 -5.31 8.34 10.26
CA ALA A 135 -6.34 9.38 10.26
C ALA A 135 -7.07 9.40 11.61
N GLU A 136 -7.54 10.57 12.06
CA GLU A 136 -8.14 10.73 13.40
C GLU A 136 -9.36 9.83 13.62
N ASP A 137 -10.12 9.58 12.56
CA ASP A 137 -11.31 8.74 12.53
C ASP A 137 -11.04 7.30 12.07
N ALA A 138 -9.77 6.90 11.88
CA ALA A 138 -9.43 5.54 11.48
C ALA A 138 -9.44 4.55 12.65
N HIS A 139 -10.01 3.37 12.41
CA HIS A 139 -9.96 2.24 13.35
C HIS A 139 -8.58 1.58 13.32
N LEU A 140 -7.87 1.63 14.46
CA LEU A 140 -6.61 0.91 14.65
C LEU A 140 -6.87 -0.59 14.88
N ILE A 141 -6.21 -1.44 14.09
CA ILE A 141 -6.21 -2.90 14.30
C ILE A 141 -4.76 -3.37 14.39
N ASP A 142 -4.36 -3.81 15.58
CA ASP A 142 -3.10 -4.53 15.76
C ASP A 142 -3.28 -5.99 15.32
N THR A 143 -2.51 -6.39 14.32
CA THR A 143 -2.54 -7.71 13.71
C THR A 143 -1.45 -8.64 14.23
N SER A 144 -0.66 -8.22 15.24
CA SER A 144 0.52 -8.95 15.74
C SER A 144 0.18 -10.38 16.17
N ASP A 145 -0.94 -10.54 16.86
CA ASP A 145 -1.38 -11.81 17.45
C ASP A 145 -2.66 -12.34 16.79
N LEU A 146 -2.97 -11.86 15.57
CA LEU A 146 -4.17 -12.23 14.83
C LEU A 146 -3.84 -13.08 13.60
N THR A 147 -4.68 -14.08 13.35
CA THR A 147 -4.72 -14.77 12.05
C THR A 147 -5.36 -13.88 10.99
N ILE A 148 -5.12 -14.19 9.71
CA ILE A 148 -5.76 -13.48 8.58
C ILE A 148 -7.28 -13.49 8.73
N GLU A 149 -7.87 -14.63 9.09
CA GLU A 149 -9.31 -14.76 9.28
C GLU A 149 -9.82 -13.85 10.42
N GLN A 150 -9.10 -13.78 11.54
CA GLN A 150 -9.45 -12.88 12.65
C GLN A 150 -9.37 -11.40 12.24
N VAL A 151 -8.37 -11.01 11.44
CA VAL A 151 -8.28 -9.65 10.90
C VAL A 151 -9.47 -9.35 9.99
N VAL A 152 -9.78 -10.24 9.05
CA VAL A 152 -10.92 -10.11 8.13
C VAL A 152 -12.23 -9.98 8.91
N ASN A 153 -12.46 -10.84 9.90
CA ASN A 153 -13.67 -10.79 10.72
C ASN A 153 -13.81 -9.48 11.50
N ARG A 154 -12.69 -8.92 12.00
CA ARG A 154 -12.70 -7.58 12.65
C ARG A 154 -13.08 -6.48 11.67
N ILE A 155 -12.53 -6.50 10.46
CA ILE A 155 -12.85 -5.53 9.41
C ILE A 155 -14.34 -5.62 9.03
N LEU A 156 -14.86 -6.83 8.79
CA LEU A 156 -16.27 -7.05 8.44
C LEU A 156 -17.22 -6.59 9.55
N ALA A 157 -16.83 -6.72 10.82
CA ALA A 157 -17.63 -6.25 11.95
C ALA A 157 -17.73 -4.71 12.00
N LEU A 158 -16.75 -3.98 11.47
CA LEU A 158 -16.79 -2.52 11.37
C LEU A 158 -17.72 -2.08 10.24
N ILE A 159 -17.68 -2.73 9.08
CA ILE A 159 -18.55 -2.43 7.93
C ILE A 159 -20.03 -2.49 8.34
N LYS A 160 -20.42 -3.52 9.12
CA LYS A 160 -21.80 -3.70 9.61
C LYS A 160 -22.28 -2.60 10.58
N ARG A 161 -21.37 -1.80 11.15
CA ARG A 161 -21.70 -0.72 12.09
C ARG A 161 -21.77 0.65 11.40
N SER A 162 -21.18 0.76 10.21
CA SER A 162 -21.15 1.99 9.41
C SER A 162 -22.31 2.09 8.41
N GLN A 163 -23.11 1.03 8.24
CA GLN A 163 -24.38 1.01 7.51
C GLN A 163 -25.55 1.32 8.44
#